data_AF-A0A1Y4GXE9-F1
#
_entry.id   AF-A0A1Y4GXE9-F1
#
_cell.length_a   1.000
_cell.length_b   1.000
_cell.length_c   1.000
_cell.angle_alpha   90.00
_cell.angle_beta   90.00
_cell.angle_gamma   90.00
#
_symmetry.space_group_name_H-M   'P 1'
#
loop_
_entity.id
_entity.type
_entity.pdbx_description
1 polymer ?
#
loop_
_entity_poly.entity_id
_entity_poly.type
_entity_poly.pdbx_seq_one_letter_code
_entity_poly.pdbx_strand_id
1 'polypeptide(L)' 'LTFVSNHTYRHAFATRMVENNVDYKALSTLMGHTDVAFTLNRYPRPHLDFLSQQMNLISKR' A
#
# COMPACT_ATOMS: atom_id res chain seq x y z
N LEU A 1 -5.75 2.32 -27.76
CA LEU A 1 -5.88 2.89 -26.40
C LEU A 1 -6.57 1.89 -25.46
N THR A 2 -5.96 0.71 -25.24
CA THR A 2 -6.54 -0.38 -24.43
C THR A 2 -5.78 -0.56 -23.11
N PHE A 3 -5.34 0.55 -22.49
CA PHE A 3 -4.57 0.53 -21.23
C PHE A 3 -5.44 0.79 -19.98
N VAL A 4 -6.69 1.19 -20.17
CA VAL A 4 -7.63 1.48 -19.09
C VAL A 4 -8.59 0.32 -18.95
N SER A 5 -8.49 -0.39 -17.83
CA SER A 5 -9.37 -1.48 -17.43
C SER A 5 -9.78 -1.31 -15.97
N ASN A 6 -10.78 -2.07 -15.51
CA ASN A 6 -11.16 -2.12 -14.09
C ASN A 6 -9.96 -2.49 -13.20
N HIS A 7 -9.02 -3.29 -13.73
CA HIS A 7 -7.78 -3.65 -13.03
C HIS A 7 -6.82 -2.46 -12.88
N THR A 8 -6.79 -1.55 -13.85
CA THR A 8 -6.02 -0.30 -13.80
C THR A 8 -6.51 0.59 -12.66
N TYR A 9 -7.83 0.70 -12.47
CA TYR A 9 -8.42 1.45 -11.36
C TYR A 9 -8.16 0.80 -9.99
N ARG A 10 -8.24 -0.53 -9.90
CA ARG A 10 -7.87 -1.29 -8.69
C ARG A 10 -6.41 -1.04 -8.31
N HIS A 11 -5.52 -0.96 -9.30
CA HIS A 11 -4.13 -0.63 -9.07
C HIS A 11 -3.95 0.82 -8.59
N ALA A 12 -4.59 1.79 -9.25
CA ALA A 12 -4.53 3.19 -8.86
C ALA A 12 -5.04 3.41 -7.44
N PHE A 13 -6.15 2.78 -7.06
CA PHE A 13 -6.72 2.83 -5.72
C PHE A 13 -5.72 2.36 -4.65
N ALA A 14 -5.12 1.19 -4.87
CA ALA A 14 -4.14 0.63 -3.93
C ALA A 14 -2.87 1.49 -3.84
N THR A 15 -2.38 2.04 -4.95
CA THR A 15 -1.26 2.99 -4.93
C THR A 15 -1.60 4.21 -4.07
N ARG A 16 -2.79 4.80 -4.24
CA ARG A 16 -3.22 5.96 -3.43
C ARG A 16 -3.35 5.62 -1.94
N MET A 17 -3.86 4.44 -1.60
CA MET A 17 -3.95 3.99 -0.21
C MET A 17 -2.56 3.82 0.41
N VAL A 18 -1.63 3.23 -0.34
CA VAL A 18 -0.23 3.10 0.08
C VAL A 18 0.43 4.47 0.22
N GLU A 19 0.20 5.44 -0.68
CA GLU A 19 0.68 6.83 -0.55
C GLU A 19 0.17 7.51 0.73
N ASN A 20 -1.06 7.20 1.16
CA ASN A 20 -1.67 7.75 2.37
C ASN A 20 -1.34 6.97 3.66
N ASN A 21 -0.29 6.14 3.65
CA ASN A 21 0.17 5.37 4.82
C ASN A 21 -0.87 4.38 5.38
N VAL A 22 -1.78 3.89 4.55
CA VAL A 22 -2.70 2.83 4.96
C VAL A 22 -1.91 1.54 5.23
N ASP A 23 -2.27 0.86 6.32
CA ASP A 23 -1.68 -0.43 6.68
C ASP A 23 -1.90 -1.48 5.57
N TYR A 24 -0.85 -2.22 5.24
CA TYR A 24 -0.86 -3.19 4.14
C TYR A 24 -1.80 -4.37 4.39
N LYS A 25 -2.03 -4.76 5.64
CA LYS A 25 -2.95 -5.85 5.99
C LYS A 25 -4.40 -5.38 5.87
N ALA A 26 -4.67 -4.13 6.27
CA ALA A 26 -5.96 -3.48 6.03
C ALA A 26 -6.24 -3.32 4.53
N LEU A 27 -5.26 -2.83 3.75
CA LEU A 27 -5.38 -2.72 2.30
C LEU A 27 -5.58 -4.08 1.63
N SER A 28 -4.85 -5.11 2.04
CA SER A 28 -4.99 -6.48 1.51
C SER A 28 -6.39 -7.04 1.76
N THR A 29 -6.96 -6.77 2.94
CA THR A 29 -8.33 -7.17 3.28
C THR A 29 -9.35 -6.44 2.41
N LEU A 30 -9.18 -5.13 2.23
CA LEU A 30 -10.05 -4.29 1.40
C LEU A 30 -10.01 -4.67 -0.09
N MET A 31 -8.85 -5.12 -0.57
CA MET A 31 -8.68 -5.61 -1.93
C MET A 31 -9.12 -7.06 -2.10
N GLY A 32 -9.41 -7.80 -1.03
CA GLY A 32 -9.77 -9.22 -1.07
C GLY A 32 -8.60 -10.12 -1.50
N HIS A 33 -7.36 -9.73 -1.20
CA HIS A 33 -6.20 -10.59 -1.45
C HIS A 33 -6.05 -11.60 -0.31
N THR A 34 -6.02 -12.88 -0.67
CA THR A 34 -5.75 -14.00 0.24
C THR A 34 -4.33 -14.01 0.78
N ASP A 35 -3.39 -13.36 0.07
CA ASP A 35 -2.00 -13.21 0.49
C ASP A 35 -1.57 -11.73 0.48
N VAL A 36 -1.13 -11.26 1.65
CA VAL A 36 -0.62 -9.90 1.86
C VAL A 36 0.69 -9.68 1.09
N ALA A 37 1.46 -10.74 0.83
CA ALA A 37 2.72 -10.67 0.08
C ALA A 37 2.51 -10.15 -1.35
N PHE A 38 1.33 -10.40 -1.96
CA PHE A 38 0.99 -9.85 -3.27
C PHE A 38 0.86 -8.33 -3.23
N THR A 39 0.20 -7.79 -2.22
CA THR A 39 0.07 -6.34 -2.01
C THR A 39 1.42 -5.70 -1.71
N LEU A 40 2.26 -6.36 -0.89
CA LEU A 40 3.57 -5.84 -0.50
C LEU A 40 4.55 -5.77 -1.69
N ASN A 41 4.60 -6.83 -2.51
CA ASN A 41 5.49 -6.90 -3.66
C ASN A 41 5.04 -6.00 -4.82
N ARG A 42 3.74 -5.72 -4.94
CA ARG A 42 3.18 -4.95 -6.06
C ARG A 42 3.21 -3.44 -5.82
N TYR A 43 3.18 -3.01 -4.56
CA TYR A 43 3.24 -1.60 -4.13
C TYR A 43 4.38 -1.36 -3.14
N PRO A 44 5.64 -1.62 -3.53
CA PRO A 44 6.78 -1.36 -2.66
C PRO A 44 6.87 0.15 -2.44
N ARG A 45 6.91 0.56 -1.17
CA ARG A 45 7.26 1.93 -0.78
C ARG A 45 8.78 2.09 -0.90
N PRO A 46 9.31 2.91 -1.81
CA PRO A 46 10.71 3.28 -1.76
C PRO A 46 10.81 4.48 -0.82
N HIS A 47 10.80 4.31 0.49
CA HIS A 47 11.18 5.45 1.35
C HIS A 47 11.55 5.05 2.77
N LEU A 48 12.84 5.24 3.07
CA LEU A 48 13.41 5.30 4.42
C LEU A 48 12.64 6.28 5.34
N ASP A 49 11.97 7.27 4.76
CA ASP A 49 11.16 8.26 5.46
C ASP A 49 9.97 7.62 6.18
N PHE A 50 9.34 6.59 5.60
CA PHE A 50 8.27 5.87 6.27
C PHE A 50 8.79 5.11 7.50
N LEU A 51 9.95 4.44 7.35
CA LEU A 51 10.60 3.75 8.46
C LEU A 51 10.95 4.74 9.58
N SER A 52 11.50 5.91 9.22
CA SER A 52 11.81 6.99 10.16
C SER A 52 10.54 7.52 10.86
N GLN A 53 9.46 7.76 10.12
CA GLN A 53 8.17 8.18 10.68
C GLN A 53 7.58 7.14 11.64
N GLN A 54 7.61 5.86 11.28
CA GLN A 54 7.11 4.78 12.14
C GLN A 54 7.96 4.63 13.41
N MET A 55 9.28 4.73 13.29
CA MET A 55 10.18 4.75 14.45
C MET A 55 9.90 5.95 15.37
N ASN A 56 9.60 7.12 14.81
CA ASN A 56 9.24 8.32 15.58
C ASN A 56 7.90 8.17 16.32
N LEU A 57 6.94 7.41 15.79
CA LEU A 57 5.68 7.11 16.49
C LEU A 57 5.89 6.18 17.69
N ILE A 58 6.86 5.26 17.61
CA ILE A 58 7.25 4.38 18.72
C ILE A 58 8.04 5.18 19.77
N SER A 59 8.90 6.10 19.34
CA SER A 59 9.73 6.94 20.22
C SER A 59 8.92 8.00 21.00
N LYS A 60 7.78 8.46 20.45
CA LYS A 60 6.87 9.43 21.12
C LYS A 60 5.98 8.82 22.21
N ARG A 61 6.27 7.62 22.69
CA ARG A 61 5.50 6.94 23.74
C ARG A 61 6.19 7.04 25.10
#